data_AF-A0A1F5X2U3-F1
#
_entry.id   AF-A0A1F5X2U3-F1
#
_cell.length_a   1.000
_cell.length_b   1.000
_cell.length_c   1.000
_cell.angle_alpha   90.00
_cell.angle_beta   90.00
_cell.angle_gamma   90.00
#
_symmetry.space_group_name_H-M   'P 1'
#
loop_
_entity.id
_entity.type
_entity.pdbx_description
1 polymer ?
#
loop_
_entity_poly.entity_id
_entity_poly.type
_entity_poly.pdbx_seq_one_letter_code
_entity_poly.pdbx_strand_id
1 'polypeptide(L)'
;MIVYGLTMQGKQEAAPEEVATWLLERNSRYPNIDFTVECSELNPSEKTKWRDEAVKYSRIFVKDEFMHWGISEVIFPYLSQIWEVRIIGLIDDQGVILNPESPEYTGGHKLPPKLRLEIAGVPEPELVKMYDHKLGLPRKKHEPVLEEPKVMIPLPHGLRWTSEVSMSGEEFNKLLSDPRTKEEAERAIWNKDWETLKRLKEQG
;
A
#
# COMPACT_ATOMS: atom_id res chain seq x y z
N MET A 1 -3.25 -15.77 -4.79
CA MET A 1 -2.70 -14.96 -5.90
C MET A 1 -3.16 -13.53 -5.66
N ILE A 2 -2.25 -12.64 -5.28
CA ILE A 2 -2.59 -11.24 -5.02
C ILE A 2 -2.88 -10.62 -6.38
N VAL A 3 -4.16 -10.56 -6.66
CA VAL A 3 -4.78 -9.81 -7.73
C VAL A 3 -4.41 -8.34 -7.48
N TYR A 4 -3.54 -7.79 -8.32
CA TYR A 4 -3.44 -6.33 -8.48
C TYR A 4 -4.70 -5.88 -9.19
N GLY A 5 -5.77 -5.71 -8.43
CA GLY A 5 -6.74 -4.70 -8.80
C GLY A 5 -6.00 -3.38 -8.72
N LEU A 6 -5.55 -2.85 -9.85
CA LEU A 6 -5.28 -1.42 -10.01
C LEU A 6 -6.63 -0.69 -9.92
N THR A 7 -7.35 -0.84 -8.81
CA THR A 7 -8.44 0.06 -8.46
C THR A 7 -7.80 1.23 -7.78
N MET A 8 -7.40 2.19 -8.59
CA MET A 8 -7.36 3.53 -8.09
C MET A 8 -8.57 4.27 -8.57
N GLN A 9 -9.50 4.45 -7.66
CA GLN A 9 -10.46 5.51 -7.83
C GLN A 9 -9.78 6.81 -7.42
N GLY A 10 -9.58 7.69 -8.41
CA GLY A 10 -9.47 9.14 -8.23
C GLY A 10 -8.39 9.65 -7.28
N LYS A 11 -7.25 10.04 -7.87
CA LYS A 11 -6.38 11.16 -7.46
C LYS A 11 -6.63 11.72 -6.06
N GLN A 12 -6.05 11.10 -5.05
CA GLN A 12 -5.64 11.86 -3.87
C GLN A 12 -4.16 12.18 -4.02
N GLU A 13 -3.90 13.28 -4.74
CA GLU A 13 -2.59 13.97 -4.75
C GLU A 13 -2.25 14.56 -3.37
N ALA A 14 -3.13 14.38 -2.40
CA ALA A 14 -2.96 14.74 -1.01
C ALA A 14 -3.51 13.63 -0.11
N ALA A 15 -2.87 13.42 1.04
CA ALA A 15 -3.36 12.53 2.09
C ALA A 15 -3.62 13.32 3.38
N PRO A 16 -4.43 12.79 4.32
CA PRO A 16 -4.60 13.39 5.62
C PRO A 16 -3.25 13.61 6.29
N GLU A 17 -3.11 14.70 7.03
CA GLU A 17 -1.85 15.10 7.68
C GLU A 17 -1.14 13.94 8.40
N GLU A 18 -1.87 13.11 9.14
CA GLU A 18 -1.32 11.93 9.83
C GLU A 18 -0.69 10.92 8.87
N VAL A 19 -1.38 10.61 7.76
CA VAL A 19 -0.94 9.67 6.74
C VAL A 19 0.25 10.26 5.97
N ALA A 20 0.15 11.54 5.58
CA ALA A 20 1.18 12.24 4.83
C ALA A 20 2.47 12.40 5.65
N THR A 21 2.37 12.76 6.92
CA THR A 21 3.53 12.87 7.82
C THR A 21 4.25 11.54 7.93
N TRP A 22 3.50 10.46 8.16
CA TRP A 22 4.07 9.11 8.20
C TRP A 22 4.76 8.77 6.87
N LEU A 23 4.10 8.99 5.73
CA LEU A 23 4.65 8.72 4.40
C LEU A 23 5.94 9.50 4.12
N LEU A 24 5.95 10.81 4.39
CA LEU A 24 7.09 11.68 4.12
C LEU A 24 8.31 11.29 4.96
N GLU A 25 8.10 10.97 6.24
CA GLU A 25 9.17 10.46 7.11
C GLU A 25 9.78 9.17 6.56
N ARG A 26 8.95 8.22 6.10
CA ARG A 26 9.42 6.93 5.58
C ARG A 26 10.08 7.09 4.21
N ASN A 27 9.52 7.90 3.33
CA ASN A 27 10.10 8.20 2.03
C ASN A 27 11.48 8.86 2.17
N SER A 28 11.67 9.72 3.18
CA SER A 28 12.98 10.30 3.47
C SER A 28 13.98 9.28 4.01
N ARG A 29 13.54 8.30 4.80
CA ARG A 29 14.41 7.28 5.40
C ARG A 29 14.71 6.11 4.46
N TYR A 30 13.76 5.78 3.58
CA TYR A 30 13.81 4.67 2.63
C TYR A 30 13.46 5.16 1.22
N PRO A 31 14.36 5.92 0.56
CA PRO A 31 14.07 6.56 -0.72
C PRO A 31 13.84 5.58 -1.89
N ASN A 32 14.24 4.31 -1.73
CA ASN A 32 14.05 3.25 -2.72
C ASN A 32 12.84 2.35 -2.41
N ILE A 33 12.02 2.73 -1.43
CA ILE A 33 10.77 2.05 -1.11
C ILE A 33 9.63 2.89 -1.66
N ASP A 34 8.81 2.26 -2.49
CA ASP A 34 7.58 2.84 -3.00
C ASP A 34 6.43 2.60 -2.02
N PHE A 35 5.53 3.58 -1.94
CA PHE A 35 4.30 3.49 -1.17
C PHE A 35 3.09 3.75 -2.06
N THR A 36 2.04 2.95 -1.87
CA THR A 36 0.75 3.16 -2.54
C THR A 36 -0.27 3.54 -1.49
N VAL A 37 -1.11 4.53 -1.77
CA VAL A 37 -2.12 5.03 -0.84
C VAL A 37 -3.49 4.81 -1.44
N GLU A 38 -4.36 4.13 -0.71
CA GLU A 38 -5.76 3.90 -1.07
C GLU A 38 -6.67 4.49 0.01
N CYS A 39 -7.72 5.20 -0.42
CA CYS A 39 -8.76 5.70 0.47
C CYS A 39 -10.09 5.08 0.05
N SER A 40 -10.80 4.47 1.00
CA SER A 40 -12.13 3.92 0.78
C SER A 40 -13.15 4.48 1.77
N GLU A 41 -14.35 4.76 1.27
CA GLU A 41 -15.50 5.06 2.12
C GLU A 41 -16.00 3.79 2.79
N LEU A 42 -16.59 3.94 3.98
CA LEU A 42 -17.13 2.81 4.72
C LEU A 42 -18.46 2.34 4.14
N ASN A 43 -18.50 1.07 3.76
CA ASN A 43 -19.77 0.40 3.47
C ASN A 43 -20.71 0.51 4.67
N PRO A 44 -22.00 0.87 4.47
CA PRO A 44 -22.95 1.02 5.56
C PRO A 44 -23.05 -0.21 6.48
N SER A 45 -22.89 -1.42 5.93
CA SER A 45 -22.94 -2.69 6.65
C SER A 45 -21.73 -2.93 7.58
N GLU A 46 -20.59 -2.29 7.33
CA GLU A 46 -19.33 -2.51 8.05
C GLU A 46 -19.00 -1.36 9.02
N LYS A 47 -19.74 -0.26 8.91
CA LYS A 47 -19.50 1.01 9.60
C LYS A 47 -19.38 0.89 11.13
N THR A 48 -20.23 0.08 11.77
CA THR A 48 -20.19 -0.07 13.24
C THR A 48 -18.93 -0.78 13.69
N LYS A 49 -18.62 -1.95 13.08
CA LYS A 49 -17.42 -2.73 13.40
C LYS A 49 -16.15 -1.91 13.15
N TRP A 50 -16.11 -1.18 12.03
CA TRP A 50 -14.98 -0.32 11.71
C TRP A 50 -14.78 0.80 12.73
N ARG A 51 -15.85 1.47 13.16
CA ARG A 51 -15.76 2.52 14.18
C ARG A 51 -15.21 1.97 15.49
N ASP A 52 -15.62 0.77 15.91
CA ASP A 52 -15.08 0.13 17.11
C ASP A 52 -13.57 -0.10 16.99
N GLU A 53 -13.09 -0.52 15.81
CA GLU A 53 -11.67 -0.69 15.53
C GLU A 53 -10.92 0.65 15.52
N ALA A 54 -11.47 1.68 14.89
CA ALA A 54 -10.87 3.02 14.82
C ALA A 54 -10.77 3.71 16.20
N VAL A 55 -11.74 3.47 17.07
CA VAL A 55 -11.70 3.91 18.48
C VAL A 55 -10.60 3.17 19.24
N LYS A 56 -10.46 1.86 19.02
CA LYS A 56 -9.55 1.00 19.79
C LYS A 56 -8.09 1.12 19.35
N TYR A 57 -7.83 1.25 18.06
CA TYR A 57 -6.49 1.18 17.48
C TYR A 57 -6.10 2.49 16.80
N SER A 58 -4.85 2.90 16.97
CA SER A 58 -4.29 4.07 16.29
C SER A 58 -3.79 3.74 14.89
N ARG A 59 -3.28 2.52 14.69
CA ARG A 59 -2.90 1.95 13.39
C ARG A 59 -3.24 0.47 13.36
N ILE A 60 -3.54 -0.05 12.18
CA ILE A 60 -3.71 -1.48 11.92
C ILE A 60 -2.68 -1.91 10.88
N PHE A 61 -2.04 -3.06 11.08
CA PHE A 61 -1.00 -3.59 10.22
C PHE A 61 -1.46 -4.91 9.62
N VAL A 62 -1.26 -5.07 8.32
CA VAL A 62 -1.65 -6.25 7.56
C VAL A 62 -0.41 -7.10 7.32
N LYS A 63 -0.43 -8.35 7.76
CA LYS A 63 0.63 -9.33 7.49
C LYS A 63 0.36 -10.05 6.18
N ASP A 64 1.39 -10.21 5.37
CA ASP A 64 1.35 -11.19 4.30
C ASP A 64 1.56 -12.59 4.87
N GLU A 65 0.45 -13.27 5.19
CA GLU A 65 0.46 -14.64 5.72
C GLU A 65 0.83 -15.70 4.67
N PHE A 66 0.53 -15.45 3.40
CA PHE A 66 0.78 -16.44 2.33
C PHE A 66 2.25 -16.55 2.00
N MET A 67 2.99 -15.45 2.13
CA MET A 67 4.36 -15.39 1.65
C MET A 67 5.39 -15.20 2.78
N HIS A 68 4.94 -15.10 4.03
CA HIS A 68 5.79 -14.83 5.20
C HIS A 68 6.66 -13.57 5.05
N TRP A 69 6.19 -12.56 4.33
CA TRP A 69 6.97 -11.36 4.01
C TRP A 69 6.92 -10.26 5.09
N GLY A 70 6.20 -10.48 6.20
CA GLY A 70 6.02 -9.48 7.25
C GLY A 70 4.85 -8.53 6.95
N ILE A 71 4.95 -7.27 7.39
CA ILE A 71 3.87 -6.28 7.19
C ILE A 71 3.86 -5.80 5.73
N SER A 72 2.75 -6.02 5.03
CA SER A 72 2.55 -5.53 3.66
C SER A 72 1.90 -4.15 3.60
N GLU A 73 1.09 -3.81 4.61
CA GLU A 73 0.24 -2.62 4.59
C GLU A 73 0.05 -2.04 5.99
N VAL A 74 -0.06 -0.71 6.04
CA VAL A 74 -0.36 0.09 7.23
C VAL A 74 -1.67 0.83 6.99
N ILE A 75 -2.63 0.63 7.88
CA ILE A 75 -3.96 1.22 7.81
C ILE A 75 -4.10 2.27 8.90
N PHE A 76 -4.57 3.46 8.49
CA PHE A 76 -4.91 4.58 9.36
C PHE A 76 -6.42 4.65 9.51
N PRO A 77 -6.96 4.23 10.66
CA PRO A 77 -8.39 4.10 10.81
C PRO A 77 -9.04 5.45 11.20
N TYR A 78 -9.77 6.06 10.26
CA TYR A 78 -10.67 7.19 10.52
C TYR A 78 -12.10 6.69 10.77
N LEU A 79 -12.92 7.37 11.57
CA LEU A 79 -14.32 6.99 11.79
C LEU A 79 -15.21 7.11 10.55
N SER A 80 -14.79 7.92 9.58
CA SER A 80 -15.50 8.21 8.33
C SER A 80 -14.99 7.39 7.13
N GLN A 81 -13.73 6.97 7.15
CA GLN A 81 -13.05 6.39 5.98
C GLN A 81 -11.84 5.54 6.38
N ILE A 82 -11.35 4.74 5.43
CA ILE A 82 -10.17 3.88 5.59
C ILE A 82 -9.04 4.42 4.72
N TRP A 83 -7.85 4.57 5.30
CA TRP A 83 -6.64 4.94 4.57
C TRP A 83 -5.62 3.82 4.67
N GLU A 84 -5.30 3.21 3.54
CA GLU A 84 -4.43 2.05 3.43
C GLU A 84 -3.14 2.45 2.71
N VAL A 85 -2.00 2.11 3.31
CA VAL A 85 -0.68 2.38 2.76
C VAL A 85 0.08 1.08 2.56
N ARG A 86 0.30 0.68 1.31
CA ARG A 86 1.09 -0.52 0.99
C ARG A 86 2.56 -0.20 0.81
N ILE A 87 3.40 -1.13 1.23
CA ILE A 87 4.87 -1.04 1.17
C ILE A 87 5.36 -1.90 0.01
N ILE A 88 5.98 -1.26 -0.99
CA ILE A 88 6.52 -1.88 -2.19
C ILE A 88 8.02 -1.65 -2.24
N GLY A 89 8.78 -2.74 -2.38
CA GLY A 89 10.22 -2.66 -2.51
C GLY A 89 10.81 -4.04 -2.72
N LEU A 90 12.03 -4.06 -3.24
CA LEU A 90 12.83 -5.25 -3.44
C LEU A 90 14.25 -5.03 -2.90
N ILE A 91 14.95 -6.12 -2.67
CA ILE A 91 16.29 -6.16 -2.10
C ILE A 91 17.18 -7.03 -2.97
N ASP A 92 18.46 -6.70 -3.12
CA ASP A 92 19.42 -7.58 -3.77
C ASP A 92 19.93 -8.69 -2.83
N ASP A 93 20.79 -9.56 -3.36
CA ASP A 93 21.45 -10.63 -2.61
C ASP A 93 22.33 -10.11 -1.46
N GLN A 94 22.75 -8.86 -1.52
CA GLN A 94 23.61 -8.20 -0.53
C GLN A 94 22.79 -7.54 0.58
N GLY A 95 21.45 -7.52 0.48
CA GLY A 95 20.59 -6.90 1.46
C GLY A 95 20.39 -5.39 1.25
N VAL A 96 20.66 -4.87 0.05
CA VAL A 96 20.45 -3.46 -0.31
C VAL A 96 19.10 -3.27 -0.97
N ILE A 97 18.35 -2.26 -0.54
CA ILE A 97 17.06 -1.91 -1.15
C ILE A 97 17.31 -1.37 -2.56
N LEU A 98 16.78 -2.08 -3.55
CA LEU A 98 16.95 -1.77 -4.96
C LEU A 98 16.17 -0.50 -5.33
N ASN A 99 16.81 0.37 -6.11
CA ASN A 99 16.14 1.54 -6.68
C ASN A 99 15.06 1.08 -7.68
N PRO A 100 13.79 1.51 -7.51
CA PRO A 100 12.72 1.17 -8.44
C PRO A 100 12.87 1.78 -9.85
N GLU A 101 13.89 2.60 -10.10
CA GLU A 101 14.24 3.04 -11.46
C GLU A 101 15.41 2.23 -12.06
N SER A 102 16.01 1.33 -11.29
CA SER A 102 17.14 0.50 -11.74
C SER A 102 16.65 -0.67 -12.61
N PRO A 103 17.36 -0.99 -13.71
CA PRO A 103 17.12 -2.23 -14.48
C PRO A 103 17.22 -3.51 -13.65
N GLU A 104 17.95 -3.48 -12.53
CA GLU A 104 18.18 -4.64 -11.66
C GLU A 104 16.99 -4.93 -10.74
N TYR A 105 16.05 -3.99 -10.60
CA TYR A 105 14.93 -4.12 -9.66
C TYR A 105 14.08 -5.36 -9.94
N THR A 106 13.84 -5.71 -11.21
CA THR A 106 13.02 -6.89 -11.57
C THR A 106 13.66 -8.22 -11.16
N GLY A 107 14.97 -8.24 -10.92
CA GLY A 107 15.71 -9.41 -10.40
C GLY A 107 15.74 -9.50 -8.87
N GLY A 108 15.22 -8.49 -8.17
CA GLY A 108 15.31 -8.40 -6.72
C GLY A 108 14.43 -9.37 -5.95
N HIS A 109 14.85 -9.66 -4.73
CA HIS A 109 14.12 -10.43 -3.74
C HIS A 109 13.14 -9.57 -2.95
N LYS A 110 12.16 -10.21 -2.33
CA LYS A 110 11.19 -9.52 -1.47
C LYS A 110 11.86 -9.04 -0.19
N LEU A 111 11.43 -7.87 0.30
CA LEU A 111 11.92 -7.32 1.57
C LEU A 111 11.73 -8.33 2.71
N PRO A 112 12.75 -8.54 3.57
CA PRO A 112 12.65 -9.46 4.68
C PRO A 112 11.68 -8.92 5.76
N PRO A 113 11.04 -9.81 6.56
CA PRO A 113 10.01 -9.40 7.52
C PRO A 113 10.45 -8.34 8.53
N LYS A 114 11.69 -8.42 9.00
CA LYS A 114 12.26 -7.46 9.95
C LYS A 114 12.36 -6.06 9.35
N LEU A 115 12.79 -5.95 8.10
CA LEU A 115 12.88 -4.67 7.40
C LEU A 115 11.47 -4.11 7.12
N ARG A 116 10.51 -4.98 6.78
CA ARG A 116 9.11 -4.57 6.62
C ARG A 116 8.51 -3.99 7.90
N LEU A 117 8.78 -4.60 9.06
CA LEU A 117 8.36 -4.08 10.36
C LEU A 117 8.97 -2.71 10.65
N GLU A 118 10.25 -2.55 10.32
CA GLU A 118 10.97 -1.28 10.48
C GLU A 118 10.37 -0.18 9.61
N ILE A 119 10.16 -0.46 8.31
CA ILE A 119 9.54 0.48 7.37
C ILE A 119 8.11 0.81 7.80
N ALA A 120 7.33 -0.19 8.21
CA ALA A 120 5.97 -0.01 8.73
C ALA A 120 5.95 0.84 10.02
N GLY A 121 7.09 1.04 10.67
CA GLY A 121 7.19 1.79 11.92
C GLY A 121 6.50 1.08 13.07
N VAL A 122 6.52 -0.25 13.08
CA VAL A 122 5.90 -1.06 14.13
C VAL A 122 6.72 -0.93 15.42
N PRO A 123 6.15 -0.38 16.51
CA PRO A 123 6.80 -0.42 17.81
C PRO A 123 6.58 -1.79 18.43
N GLU A 124 7.51 -2.73 18.25
CA GLU A 124 7.52 -3.94 19.08
C GLU A 124 7.84 -3.53 20.55
N PRO A 125 7.11 -4.03 21.58
CA PRO A 125 6.14 -5.13 21.62
C PRO A 125 4.65 -4.70 21.74
N GLU A 126 4.26 -3.49 21.35
CA GLU A 126 2.93 -2.92 21.67
C GLU A 126 1.76 -3.45 20.81
N LEU A 127 2.01 -4.36 19.86
CA LEU A 127 0.99 -4.84 18.93
C LEU A 127 0.09 -5.94 19.51
N VAL A 128 -1.20 -5.83 19.26
CA VAL A 128 -2.22 -6.83 19.66
C VAL A 128 -2.72 -7.56 18.41
N LYS A 129 -2.76 -8.90 18.48
CA LYS A 129 -3.32 -9.72 17.40
C LYS A 129 -4.81 -9.43 17.22
N MET A 130 -5.21 -9.10 16.00
CA MET A 130 -6.61 -8.96 15.60
C MET A 130 -7.09 -10.26 14.93
N TYR A 131 -8.29 -10.24 14.35
CA TYR A 131 -8.75 -11.33 13.50
C TYR A 131 -7.95 -11.35 12.18
N ASP A 132 -7.98 -12.50 11.51
CA ASP A 132 -7.21 -12.77 10.29
C ASP A 132 -5.71 -12.47 10.47
N HIS A 133 -5.11 -11.89 9.43
CA HIS A 133 -3.71 -11.53 9.31
C HIS A 133 -3.43 -10.08 9.76
N LYS A 134 -4.28 -9.50 10.62
CA LYS A 134 -4.17 -8.11 11.07
C LYS A 134 -3.61 -8.00 12.50
N LEU A 135 -2.80 -6.98 12.74
CA LEU A 135 -2.32 -6.57 14.06
C LEU A 135 -2.73 -5.13 14.34
N GLY A 136 -3.24 -4.84 15.52
CA GLY A 136 -3.62 -3.49 15.92
C GLY A 136 -2.59 -2.89 16.88
N LEU A 137 -2.24 -1.62 16.70
CA LEU A 137 -1.55 -0.81 17.71
C LEU A 137 -2.61 -0.13 18.57
N PRO A 138 -2.76 -0.49 19.85
CA PRO A 138 -3.75 0.14 20.73
C PRO A 138 -3.53 1.64 20.84
N ARG A 139 -4.62 2.39 20.81
CA ARG A 139 -4.58 3.84 21.01
C ARG A 139 -4.17 4.16 22.44
N LYS A 140 -3.28 5.15 22.63
CA LYS A 140 -2.90 5.60 23.99
C LYS A 140 -4.07 6.36 24.62
N LYS A 141 -4.19 6.33 25.96
CA LYS A 141 -5.35 6.88 26.71
C LYS A 141 -5.75 8.33 26.34
N HIS A 142 -4.80 9.14 25.89
CA HIS A 142 -5.00 10.55 25.54
C HIS A 142 -4.82 10.84 24.03
N GLU A 143 -4.57 9.82 23.23
CA GLU A 143 -4.46 9.98 21.78
C GLU A 143 -5.89 10.13 21.22
N PRO A 144 -6.19 11.21 20.48
CA PRO A 144 -7.53 11.44 19.95
C PRO A 144 -7.87 10.39 18.88
N VAL A 145 -9.16 10.08 18.75
CA VAL A 145 -9.65 9.25 17.64
C VAL A 145 -9.65 10.10 16.37
N LEU A 146 -9.22 9.50 15.26
CA LEU A 146 -9.26 10.16 13.96
C LEU A 146 -10.71 10.13 13.45
N GLU A 147 -11.43 11.24 13.51
CA GLU A 147 -12.84 11.28 13.11
C GLU A 147 -12.98 11.38 11.59
N GLU A 148 -12.44 12.46 11.03
CA GLU A 148 -12.36 12.76 9.60
C GLU A 148 -11.08 13.59 9.34
N PRO A 149 -10.52 13.58 8.11
CA PRO A 149 -9.39 14.44 7.80
C PRO A 149 -9.79 15.91 7.87
N LYS A 150 -9.05 16.67 8.67
CA LYS A 150 -9.22 18.13 8.75
C LYS A 150 -8.28 18.87 7.80
N VAL A 151 -7.11 18.29 7.55
CA VAL A 151 -6.05 18.86 6.73
C VAL A 151 -5.57 17.80 5.76
N MET A 152 -5.51 18.17 4.49
CA MET A 152 -4.97 17.34 3.41
C MET A 152 -3.63 17.93 2.98
N ILE A 153 -2.58 17.12 3.01
CA ILE A 153 -1.22 17.50 2.68
C ILE A 153 -0.87 16.94 1.30
N PRO A 154 -0.47 17.78 0.34
CA PRO A 154 -0.02 17.33 -0.97
C PRO A 154 1.16 16.36 -0.86
N LEU A 155 1.08 15.24 -1.57
CA LEU A 155 2.14 14.26 -1.64
C LEU A 155 3.09 14.58 -2.81
N PRO A 156 4.41 14.40 -2.64
CA PRO A 156 5.37 14.50 -3.72
C PRO A 156 4.98 13.62 -4.92
N HIS A 157 5.14 14.13 -6.13
CA HIS A 157 4.84 13.39 -7.35
C HIS A 157 5.65 12.09 -7.52
N GLY A 158 6.73 11.86 -6.75
CA GLY A 158 7.47 10.60 -6.73
C GLY A 158 6.80 9.49 -5.92
N LEU A 159 5.98 9.83 -4.92
CA LEU A 159 5.18 8.89 -4.13
C LEU A 159 3.96 8.45 -4.96
N ARG A 160 4.13 7.46 -5.86
CA ARG A 160 3.06 7.06 -6.79
C ARG A 160 3.01 5.56 -7.02
N TRP A 161 1.88 4.96 -6.69
CA TRP A 161 1.18 4.06 -7.62
C TRP A 161 -0.20 4.65 -7.91
N THR A 162 -0.16 5.41 -8.99
CA THR A 162 -1.10 6.31 -9.67
C THR A 162 -1.78 5.88 -11.01
N SER A 163 -2.22 4.64 -11.28
CA SER A 163 -2.93 4.28 -12.53
C SER A 163 -4.42 4.69 -12.61
N GLU A 164 -4.82 5.47 -13.61
CA GLU A 164 -6.25 5.67 -14.00
C GLU A 164 -6.88 4.41 -14.66
N VAL A 165 -6.08 3.35 -14.89
CA VAL A 165 -6.52 2.10 -15.49
C VAL A 165 -7.12 1.20 -14.42
N SER A 166 -8.45 1.20 -14.32
CA SER A 166 -9.19 0.22 -13.53
C SER A 166 -9.14 -1.15 -14.20
N MET A 167 -8.61 -2.14 -13.50
CA MET A 167 -8.53 -3.51 -13.99
C MET A 167 -8.93 -4.49 -12.88
N SER A 168 -9.82 -5.43 -13.19
CA SER A 168 -10.12 -6.54 -12.29
C SER A 168 -8.90 -7.45 -12.15
N GLY A 169 -8.84 -8.22 -11.08
CA GLY A 169 -7.77 -9.19 -10.92
C GLY A 169 -7.66 -10.22 -12.02
N GLU A 170 -8.80 -10.63 -12.55
CA GLU A 170 -8.84 -11.58 -13.66
C GLU A 170 -8.27 -10.94 -14.93
N GLU A 171 -8.65 -9.71 -15.22
CA GLU A 171 -8.12 -8.92 -16.35
C GLU A 171 -6.60 -8.73 -16.22
N PHE A 172 -6.12 -8.41 -15.02
CA PHE A 172 -4.69 -8.23 -14.73
C PHE A 172 -3.90 -9.53 -14.87
N ASN A 173 -4.41 -10.62 -14.30
CA ASN A 173 -3.78 -11.92 -14.43
C ASN A 173 -3.75 -12.39 -15.88
N LYS A 174 -4.80 -12.12 -16.66
CA LYS A 174 -4.84 -12.44 -18.09
C LYS A 174 -3.74 -11.73 -18.86
N LEU A 175 -3.50 -10.43 -18.60
CA LEU A 175 -2.39 -9.69 -19.20
C LEU A 175 -1.02 -10.24 -18.82
N LEU A 176 -0.81 -10.62 -17.57
CA LEU A 176 0.48 -11.16 -17.12
C LEU A 176 0.70 -12.64 -17.47
N SER A 177 -0.37 -13.35 -17.81
CA SER A 177 -0.33 -14.77 -18.17
C SER A 177 -0.27 -15.01 -19.68
N ASP A 178 -0.65 -14.03 -20.50
CA ASP A 178 -0.54 -14.11 -21.96
C ASP A 178 0.91 -13.80 -22.40
N PRO A 179 1.64 -14.76 -23.00
CA PRO A 179 3.02 -14.54 -23.44
C PRO A 179 3.20 -13.38 -24.43
N ARG A 180 2.13 -12.96 -25.12
CA ARG A 180 2.16 -11.89 -26.12
C ARG A 180 2.12 -10.49 -25.50
N THR A 181 1.51 -10.36 -24.33
CA THR A 181 1.33 -9.06 -23.65
C THR A 181 2.11 -8.97 -22.35
N LYS A 182 2.58 -10.10 -21.79
CA LYS A 182 3.28 -10.16 -20.50
C LYS A 182 4.44 -9.17 -20.38
N GLU A 183 5.42 -9.24 -21.28
CA GLU A 183 6.63 -8.42 -21.15
C GLU A 183 6.32 -6.92 -21.31
N GLU A 184 5.37 -6.58 -22.18
CA GLU A 184 4.93 -5.20 -22.39
C GLU A 184 4.07 -4.69 -21.23
N ALA A 185 3.19 -5.53 -20.67
CA ALA A 185 2.40 -5.21 -19.50
C ALA A 185 3.29 -5.02 -18.26
N GLU A 186 4.26 -5.90 -18.03
CA GLU A 186 5.25 -5.76 -16.96
C GLU A 186 6.02 -4.44 -17.11
N ARG A 187 6.46 -4.11 -18.33
CA ARG A 187 7.17 -2.85 -18.64
C ARG A 187 6.28 -1.62 -18.50
N ALA A 188 5.00 -1.70 -18.88
CA ALA A 188 4.08 -0.57 -18.79
C ALA A 188 3.62 -0.30 -17.35
N ILE A 189 3.40 -1.37 -16.56
CA ILE A 189 3.25 -1.27 -15.10
C ILE A 189 4.47 -0.60 -14.49
N TRP A 190 5.67 -1.03 -14.93
CA TRP A 190 6.94 -0.52 -14.44
C TRP A 190 7.19 0.95 -14.75
N ASN A 191 7.04 1.34 -16.02
CA ASN A 191 7.30 2.69 -16.51
C ASN A 191 6.17 3.69 -16.20
N LYS A 192 5.13 3.27 -15.48
CA LYS A 192 3.93 4.07 -15.23
C LYS A 192 3.27 4.50 -16.56
N ASP A 193 3.35 3.64 -17.58
CA ASP A 193 2.76 3.86 -18.89
C ASP A 193 1.32 3.35 -18.92
N TRP A 194 0.43 4.17 -18.35
CA TRP A 194 -0.98 3.86 -18.19
C TRP A 194 -1.72 3.76 -19.53
N GLU A 195 -1.29 4.50 -20.55
CA GLU A 195 -1.87 4.41 -21.89
C GLU A 195 -1.55 3.06 -22.53
N THR A 196 -0.33 2.54 -22.35
CA THR A 196 0.02 1.19 -22.79
C THR A 196 -0.77 0.13 -22.03
N LEU A 197 -0.96 0.24 -20.71
CA LEU A 197 -1.81 -0.73 -19.98
C LEU A 197 -3.28 -0.68 -20.39
N LYS A 198 -3.81 0.51 -20.67
CA LYS A 198 -5.16 0.70 -21.19
C LYS A 198 -5.32 0.06 -22.56
N ARG A 199 -4.36 0.29 -23.47
CA ARG A 199 -4.32 -0.34 -24.80
C ARG A 199 -4.24 -1.86 -24.71
N LEU A 200 -3.38 -2.39 -23.84
CA LEU A 200 -3.22 -3.83 -23.64
C LEU A 200 -4.51 -4.45 -23.10
N LYS A 201 -5.19 -3.78 -22.17
CA LYS A 201 -6.51 -4.20 -21.67
C LYS A 201 -7.54 -4.30 -22.79
N GLU A 202 -7.61 -3.34 -23.70
CA GLU A 202 -8.58 -3.32 -24.80
C GLU A 202 -8.31 -4.40 -25.87
N GLN A 203 -7.12 -5.01 -25.89
CA GLN A 203 -6.71 -6.03 -26.86
C GLN A 203 -6.91 -7.48 -26.37
N GLY A 204 -7.10 -7.70 -25.06
CA GLY A 204 -7.18 -9.01 -24.43
C GLY A 204 -8.60 -9.49 -24.17
#